data_AF-A0A522RM05-F1
#
_entry.id   AF-A0A522RM05-F1
#
_cell.length_a   1.000
_cell.length_b   1.000
_cell.length_c   1.000
_cell.angle_alpha   90.00
_cell.angle_beta   90.00
_cell.angle_gamma   90.00
#
_symmetry.space_group_name_H-M   'P 1'
#
loop_
_entity.id
_entity.type
_entity.pdbx_description
1 polymer ?
#
loop_
_entity_poly.entity_id
_entity_poly.type
_entity_poly.pdbx_seq_one_letter_code
_entity_poly.pdbx_strand_id
1 'polypeptide(L)'
;MSRKCEEESDLGAPRSSIMASSAELDDLMEQSIRDFRREPAFFRALLDATVYAHAPPSDQSERLRLVMFKSPDDGQLVVPVFTDEGKAEFAARGNVRIVSMTGRTLFDVTRGAVVMINPNDARCTLYPEEISELLASGTIAPIQKSQFQANETRCYKLDQVPRLLAKALKKTLPGIRTVEVAYVAGLKWQRPDHPDSLLIALGGNADKAEQEVRATATALHLAVEQLDRPVDMVHFDMSQAQPEWIRRLGLKPVYRRRLGQPMSVSKYN
;
A
#
# COMPACT_ATOMS: atom_id res chain seq x y z
N MET A 1 56.74 33.72 -25.50
CA MET A 1 57.11 32.29 -25.51
C MET A 1 56.36 31.64 -24.35
N SER A 2 55.07 31.31 -24.49
CA SER A 2 54.51 30.12 -25.16
C SER A 2 55.01 28.80 -24.56
N ARG A 3 54.15 28.14 -23.78
CA ARG A 3 53.71 26.72 -23.89
C ARG A 3 52.83 26.37 -22.67
N LYS A 4 51.52 26.20 -22.91
CA LYS A 4 50.72 24.95 -22.86
C LYS A 4 50.33 24.57 -21.42
N CYS A 5 49.10 24.78 -20.94
CA CYS A 5 47.84 24.09 -21.31
C CYS A 5 47.97 22.57 -21.28
N GLU A 6 47.71 21.99 -20.10
CA GLU A 6 47.15 20.65 -19.94
C GLU A 6 45.90 20.80 -19.07
N GLU A 7 44.75 20.91 -19.74
CA GLU A 7 43.45 20.56 -19.18
C GLU A 7 43.41 19.03 -19.11
N GLU A 8 43.61 18.46 -17.92
CA GLU A 8 43.11 17.13 -17.65
C GLU A 8 41.61 17.25 -17.32
N SER A 9 40.82 16.85 -18.31
CA SER A 9 39.40 16.61 -18.21
C SER A 9 39.16 15.46 -17.22
N ASP A 10 38.80 15.79 -15.99
CA ASP A 10 38.23 14.83 -15.04
C ASP A 10 36.80 14.50 -15.53
N LEU A 11 36.71 13.44 -16.35
CA LEU A 11 35.44 12.83 -16.71
C LEU A 11 34.79 12.35 -15.41
N GLY A 12 33.77 13.11 -14.99
CA GLY A 12 32.95 12.81 -13.82
C GLY A 12 32.55 11.34 -13.79
N ALA A 13 33.19 10.60 -12.87
CA ALA A 13 32.76 9.28 -12.48
C ALA A 13 31.27 9.32 -12.12
N PRO A 14 30.48 8.31 -12.51
CA PRO A 14 29.09 8.22 -12.08
C PRO A 14 29.09 8.23 -10.54
N ARG A 15 28.35 9.17 -9.94
CA ARG A 15 28.10 9.20 -8.50
C ARG A 15 27.67 7.80 -8.09
N SER A 16 28.52 7.11 -7.33
CA SER A 16 28.15 5.87 -6.67
C SER A 16 26.89 6.17 -5.86
N SER A 17 25.76 5.61 -6.29
CA SER A 17 24.56 5.56 -5.47
C SER A 17 24.95 4.87 -4.18
N ILE A 18 25.07 5.64 -3.09
CA ILE A 18 25.31 5.08 -1.76
C ILE A 18 24.04 4.30 -1.43
N MET A 19 24.10 2.97 -1.55
CA MET A 19 23.01 2.10 -1.12
C MET A 19 22.82 2.30 0.38
N ALA A 20 21.57 2.46 0.82
CA ALA A 20 21.25 2.60 2.24
C ALA A 20 21.72 1.35 3.00
N SER A 21 22.42 1.57 4.12
CA SER A 21 22.79 0.53 5.07
C SER A 21 21.56 0.00 5.82
N SER A 22 21.66 -1.20 6.42
CA SER A 22 20.56 -1.76 7.22
C SER A 22 20.19 -0.85 8.41
N ALA A 23 21.19 -0.21 9.04
CA ALA A 23 20.97 0.75 10.12
C ALA A 23 20.21 2.01 9.65
N GLU A 24 20.53 2.54 8.47
CA GLU A 24 19.79 3.67 7.89
C GLU A 24 18.35 3.30 7.53
N LEU A 25 18.13 2.09 6.99
CA LEU A 25 16.78 1.60 6.71
C LEU A 25 15.95 1.41 7.98
N ASP A 26 16.54 0.88 9.04
CA ASP A 26 15.88 0.69 10.33
C ASP A 26 15.49 2.06 10.94
N ASP A 27 16.38 3.07 10.90
CA ASP A 27 16.07 4.43 11.35
C ASP A 27 14.96 5.08 10.52
N LEU A 28 15.01 4.97 9.18
CA LEU A 28 13.94 5.46 8.31
C LEU A 28 12.59 4.79 8.60
N MET A 29 12.60 3.48 8.88
CA MET A 29 11.41 2.72 9.23
C MET A 29 10.83 3.15 10.60
N GLU A 30 11.69 3.32 11.60
CA GLU A 30 11.26 3.83 12.91
C GLU A 30 10.65 5.24 12.81
N GLN A 31 11.28 6.11 12.02
CA GLN A 31 10.76 7.46 11.76
C GLN A 31 9.41 7.40 11.05
N SER A 32 9.21 6.49 10.10
CA SER A 32 7.92 6.35 9.39
C SER A 32 6.81 5.78 10.28
N ILE A 33 7.15 4.91 11.25
CA ILE A 33 6.19 4.45 12.27
C ILE A 33 5.72 5.62 13.14
N ARG A 34 6.61 6.56 13.48
CA ARG A 34 6.28 7.74 14.31
C ARG A 34 5.55 8.83 13.51
N ASP A 35 5.91 9.03 12.25
CA ASP A 35 5.30 10.00 11.34
C ASP A 35 5.16 9.41 9.94
N PHE A 36 3.93 9.01 9.59
CA PHE A 36 3.59 8.41 8.30
C PHE A 36 4.03 9.26 7.08
N ARG A 37 4.22 10.58 7.26
CA ARG A 37 4.76 11.47 6.22
C ARG A 37 6.22 11.16 5.84
N ARG A 38 6.93 10.37 6.65
CA ARG A 38 8.31 9.91 6.41
C ARG A 38 8.38 8.61 5.60
N GLU A 39 7.25 7.89 5.42
CA GLU A 39 7.18 6.67 4.61
C GLU A 39 7.80 6.80 3.21
N PRO A 40 7.63 7.91 2.47
CA PRO A 40 8.24 8.04 1.15
C PRO A 40 9.77 7.95 1.14
N ALA A 41 10.44 8.41 2.20
CA ALA A 41 11.90 8.32 2.30
C ALA A 41 12.33 6.87 2.54
N PHE A 42 11.67 6.18 3.46
CA PHE A 42 11.89 4.77 3.74
C PHE A 42 11.70 3.91 2.48
N PHE A 43 10.57 4.05 1.78
CA PHE A 43 10.25 3.24 0.62
C PHE A 43 11.21 3.44 -0.56
N ARG A 44 11.67 4.67 -0.80
CA ARG A 44 12.69 4.93 -1.83
C ARG A 44 14.02 4.27 -1.48
N ALA A 45 14.47 4.40 -0.23
CA ALA A 45 15.70 3.76 0.24
C ALA A 45 15.59 2.23 0.15
N LEU A 46 14.45 1.66 0.55
CA LEU A 46 14.18 0.22 0.51
C LEU A 46 14.26 -0.35 -0.91
N LEU A 47 13.77 0.38 -1.91
CA LEU A 47 13.82 -0.04 -3.31
C LEU A 47 15.26 -0.19 -3.84
N ASP A 48 16.17 0.67 -3.39
CA ASP A 48 17.55 0.72 -3.87
C ASP A 48 18.51 -0.10 -3.00
N ALA A 49 18.07 -0.53 -1.82
CA ALA A 49 18.86 -1.36 -0.91
C ALA A 49 18.89 -2.83 -1.30
N THR A 50 19.90 -3.54 -0.80
CA THR A 50 19.92 -5.00 -0.78
C THR A 50 18.96 -5.50 0.29
N VAL A 51 18.01 -6.33 -0.11
CA VAL A 51 17.04 -6.99 0.77
C VAL A 51 17.18 -8.51 0.66
N TYR A 52 16.68 -9.19 1.67
CA TYR A 52 16.81 -10.64 1.80
C TYR A 52 15.43 -11.29 1.86
N ALA A 53 15.30 -12.45 1.24
CA ALA A 53 14.10 -13.29 1.33
C ALA A 53 14.49 -14.75 1.55
N HIS A 54 13.53 -15.54 2.00
CA HIS A 54 13.70 -16.97 2.17
C HIS A 54 13.26 -17.74 0.94
N ALA A 55 14.03 -18.75 0.58
CA ALA A 55 13.71 -19.69 -0.48
C ALA A 55 13.89 -21.14 0.01
N PRO A 56 13.30 -22.14 -0.66
CA PRO A 56 13.48 -23.54 -0.28
C PRO A 56 14.97 -23.93 -0.31
N PRO A 57 15.46 -24.75 0.65
CA PRO A 57 16.88 -25.09 0.79
C PRO A 57 17.43 -25.88 -0.40
N SER A 58 16.59 -26.68 -1.05
CA SER A 58 16.89 -27.34 -2.31
C SER A 58 15.79 -26.98 -3.31
N ASP A 59 16.13 -26.12 -4.27
CA ASP A 59 15.23 -25.70 -5.33
C ASP A 59 15.89 -25.95 -6.68
N GLN A 60 15.47 -27.02 -7.36
CA GLN A 60 15.89 -27.33 -8.73
C GLN A 60 14.97 -26.72 -9.79
N SER A 61 14.06 -25.83 -9.38
CA SER A 61 13.17 -25.15 -10.31
C SER A 61 13.97 -24.16 -11.16
N GLU A 62 13.60 -24.05 -12.45
CA GLU A 62 14.09 -23.00 -13.34
C GLU A 62 13.65 -21.59 -12.91
N ARG A 63 12.64 -21.50 -12.02
CA ARG A 63 12.11 -20.23 -11.51
C ARG A 63 12.41 -20.11 -10.02
N LEU A 64 12.77 -18.89 -9.59
CA LEU A 64 12.90 -18.58 -8.18
C LEU A 64 11.58 -18.82 -7.45
N ARG A 65 11.61 -19.69 -6.44
CA ARG A 65 10.51 -19.84 -5.47
C ARG A 65 10.90 -19.23 -4.13
N LEU A 66 10.00 -18.46 -3.57
CA LEU A 66 10.14 -17.88 -2.24
C LEU A 66 9.26 -18.64 -1.25
N VAL A 67 9.73 -18.73 -0.01
CA VAL A 67 8.97 -19.29 1.10
C VAL A 67 7.91 -18.28 1.52
N MET A 68 6.71 -18.77 1.80
CA MET A 68 5.62 -18.00 2.38
C MET A 68 5.25 -18.57 3.73
N PHE A 69 4.75 -17.74 4.62
CA PHE A 69 4.21 -18.17 5.91
C PHE A 69 2.85 -17.51 6.15
N LYS A 70 2.09 -18.04 7.12
CA LYS A 70 0.85 -17.41 7.55
C LYS A 70 1.17 -16.25 8.49
N SER A 71 0.77 -15.05 8.10
CA SER A 71 0.81 -13.84 8.91
C SER A 71 0.19 -14.11 10.29
N PRO A 72 0.82 -13.66 11.39
CA PRO A 72 0.29 -13.86 12.73
C PRO A 72 -0.99 -13.05 13.00
N ASP A 73 -1.28 -12.02 12.21
CA ASP A 73 -2.44 -11.14 12.42
C ASP A 73 -3.75 -11.77 11.97
N ASP A 74 -3.75 -12.32 10.77
CA ASP A 74 -4.95 -12.67 10.00
C ASP A 74 -4.84 -14.03 9.31
N GLY A 75 -3.69 -14.72 9.45
CA GLY A 75 -3.43 -16.00 8.82
C GLY A 75 -3.20 -15.92 7.30
N GLN A 76 -3.12 -14.72 6.72
CA GLN A 76 -2.87 -14.53 5.29
C GLN A 76 -1.48 -15.05 4.92
N LEU A 77 -1.34 -15.69 3.75
CA LEU A 77 -0.02 -16.07 3.25
C LEU A 77 0.75 -14.84 2.80
N VAL A 78 1.95 -14.66 3.36
CA VAL A 78 2.84 -13.53 3.07
C VAL A 78 4.26 -14.02 2.76
N VAL A 79 4.97 -13.25 1.94
CA VAL A 79 6.42 -13.42 1.69
C VAL A 79 7.18 -12.60 2.74
N PRO A 80 8.05 -13.22 3.56
CA PRO A 80 8.92 -12.50 4.48
C PRO A 80 10.07 -11.84 3.72
N VAL A 81 10.28 -10.56 3.99
CA VAL A 81 11.38 -9.77 3.44
C VAL A 81 12.13 -9.11 4.59
N PHE A 82 13.45 -9.11 4.51
CA PHE A 82 14.31 -8.57 5.57
C PHE A 82 15.20 -7.46 5.01
N THR A 83 15.37 -6.39 5.78
CA THR A 83 16.30 -5.29 5.48
C THR A 83 17.72 -5.57 5.95
N ASP A 84 17.91 -6.66 6.69
CA ASP A 84 19.18 -7.06 7.30
C ASP A 84 19.41 -8.57 7.14
N GLU A 85 20.64 -8.96 6.83
CA GLU A 85 21.01 -10.36 6.60
C GLU A 85 20.93 -11.18 7.90
N GLY A 86 21.41 -10.63 9.02
CA GLY A 86 21.34 -11.29 10.32
C GLY A 86 19.91 -11.54 10.78
N LYS A 87 18.99 -10.60 10.51
CA LYS A 87 17.55 -10.81 10.73
C LYS A 87 17.00 -11.96 9.88
N ALA A 88 17.43 -12.07 8.62
CA ALA A 88 17.03 -13.16 7.72
C ALA A 88 17.59 -14.52 8.19
N GLU A 89 18.85 -14.59 8.61
CA GLU A 89 19.50 -15.79 9.15
C GLU A 89 18.84 -16.27 10.43
N PHE A 90 18.61 -15.35 11.36
CA PHE A 90 17.92 -15.65 12.61
C PHE A 90 16.52 -16.23 12.36
N ALA A 91 15.77 -15.65 11.43
CA ALA A 91 14.45 -16.13 11.05
C ALA A 91 14.50 -17.48 10.29
N ALA A 92 15.54 -17.73 9.50
CA ALA A 92 15.68 -18.96 8.72
C ALA A 92 15.88 -20.20 9.61
N ARG A 93 16.56 -20.05 10.76
CA ARG A 93 16.92 -21.15 11.68
C ARG A 93 17.56 -22.36 10.96
N GLY A 94 18.29 -22.11 9.88
CA GLY A 94 18.91 -23.15 9.04
C GLY A 94 17.96 -24.00 8.20
N ASN A 95 16.65 -23.71 8.18
CA ASN A 95 15.65 -24.53 7.48
C ASN A 95 15.38 -24.10 6.04
N VAL A 96 15.80 -22.88 5.68
CA VAL A 96 15.56 -22.24 4.38
C VAL A 96 16.84 -21.57 3.92
N ARG A 97 17.02 -21.46 2.60
CA ARG A 97 18.13 -20.69 2.04
C ARG A 97 17.75 -19.21 2.00
N ILE A 98 18.75 -18.35 2.09
CA ILE A 98 18.58 -16.90 1.94
C ILE A 98 18.94 -16.52 0.52
N VAL A 99 18.13 -15.65 -0.08
CA VAL A 99 18.42 -15.00 -1.35
C VAL A 99 18.49 -13.50 -1.13
N SER A 100 19.48 -12.84 -1.73
CA SER A 100 19.65 -11.40 -1.70
C SER A 100 19.50 -10.81 -3.10
N MET A 101 18.89 -9.63 -3.17
CA MET A 101 18.75 -8.84 -4.40
C MET A 101 18.35 -7.41 -4.05
N THR A 102 18.28 -6.52 -5.04
CA THR A 102 17.74 -5.17 -4.81
C THR A 102 16.27 -5.24 -4.41
N GLY A 103 15.80 -4.28 -3.60
CA GLY A 103 14.38 -4.15 -3.25
C GLY A 103 13.48 -4.11 -4.48
N ARG A 104 13.89 -3.35 -5.51
CA ARG A 104 13.21 -3.34 -6.82
C ARG A 104 13.06 -4.74 -7.41
N THR A 105 14.14 -5.50 -7.53
CA THR A 105 14.10 -6.86 -8.09
C THR A 105 13.22 -7.78 -7.26
N LEU A 106 13.32 -7.72 -5.92
CA LEU A 106 12.52 -8.57 -5.05
C LEU A 106 11.03 -8.27 -5.18
N PHE A 107 10.66 -6.99 -5.13
CA PHE A 107 9.27 -6.55 -5.28
C PHE A 107 8.71 -6.82 -6.68
N ASP A 108 9.56 -6.76 -7.71
CA ASP A 108 9.22 -7.14 -9.08
C ASP A 108 8.79 -8.62 -9.18
N VAL A 109 9.56 -9.53 -8.58
CA VAL A 109 9.25 -10.98 -8.58
C VAL A 109 8.12 -11.35 -7.62
N THR A 110 7.83 -10.52 -6.61
CA THR A 110 6.70 -10.72 -5.69
C THR A 110 5.44 -9.95 -6.10
N ARG A 111 5.36 -9.42 -7.32
CA ARG A 111 4.11 -8.79 -7.81
C ARG A 111 2.95 -9.78 -7.71
N GLY A 112 1.88 -9.37 -7.02
CA GLY A 112 0.72 -10.23 -6.77
C GLY A 112 0.71 -10.94 -5.42
N ALA A 113 1.82 -10.93 -4.67
CA ALA A 113 1.88 -11.46 -3.31
C ALA A 113 1.72 -10.36 -2.27
N VAL A 114 1.31 -10.72 -1.06
CA VAL A 114 1.48 -9.86 0.12
C VAL A 114 2.89 -10.05 0.65
N VAL A 115 3.58 -8.95 0.91
CA VAL A 115 4.93 -8.94 1.47
C VAL A 115 4.88 -8.41 2.90
N MET A 116 5.62 -9.04 3.81
CA MET A 116 5.83 -8.55 5.17
C MET A 116 7.31 -8.27 5.38
N ILE A 117 7.65 -7.00 5.52
CA ILE A 117 8.99 -6.50 5.82
C ILE A 117 9.24 -6.65 7.32
N ASN A 118 10.40 -7.22 7.66
CA ASN A 118 10.89 -7.48 9.01
C ASN A 118 9.83 -8.08 9.95
N PRO A 119 9.32 -9.30 9.67
CA PRO A 119 8.20 -9.89 10.43
C PRO A 119 8.40 -10.00 11.95
N ASN A 120 9.65 -10.05 12.42
CA ASN A 120 10.01 -10.24 13.83
C ASN A 120 10.37 -8.93 14.57
N ASP A 121 10.16 -7.76 13.96
CA ASP A 121 10.61 -6.46 14.45
C ASP A 121 9.56 -5.36 14.14
N ALA A 122 9.99 -4.11 13.96
CA ALA A 122 9.26 -3.07 13.25
C ALA A 122 8.77 -3.63 11.91
N ARG A 123 7.49 -3.96 11.85
CA ARG A 123 6.88 -4.70 10.74
C ARG A 123 6.09 -3.79 9.81
N CYS A 124 6.21 -4.03 8.51
CA CYS A 124 5.41 -3.35 7.49
C CYS A 124 4.84 -4.37 6.50
N THR A 125 3.53 -4.33 6.28
CA THR A 125 2.86 -5.19 5.30
C THR A 125 2.59 -4.39 4.03
N LEU A 126 2.97 -4.92 2.87
CA LEU A 126 2.66 -4.37 1.55
C LEU A 126 1.71 -5.31 0.80
N TYR A 127 0.59 -4.76 0.34
CA TYR A 127 -0.36 -5.48 -0.51
C TYR A 127 0.07 -5.43 -1.99
N PRO A 128 -0.43 -6.34 -2.86
CA PRO A 128 -0.04 -6.40 -4.26
C PRO A 128 -0.16 -5.08 -5.03
N GLU A 129 -1.21 -4.31 -4.75
CA GLU A 129 -1.48 -3.01 -5.36
C GLU A 129 -0.45 -1.97 -4.94
N GLU A 130 -0.03 -2.00 -3.68
CA GLU A 130 1.01 -1.12 -3.12
C GLU A 130 2.39 -1.46 -3.64
N ILE A 131 2.71 -2.75 -3.80
CA ILE A 131 3.95 -3.19 -4.46
C ILE A 131 3.99 -2.66 -5.89
N SER A 132 2.87 -2.74 -6.61
CA SER A 132 2.77 -2.25 -7.99
C SER A 132 2.96 -0.73 -8.07
N GLU A 133 2.33 0.02 -7.17
CA GLU A 133 2.50 1.48 -7.09
C GLU A 133 3.92 1.87 -6.66
N LEU A 134 4.47 1.20 -5.64
CA LEU A 134 5.81 1.41 -5.15
C LEU A 134 6.86 1.25 -6.26
N LEU A 135 6.72 0.22 -7.09
CA LEU A 135 7.60 -0.01 -8.23
C LEU A 135 7.43 1.04 -9.34
N ALA A 136 6.24 1.63 -9.48
CA ALA A 136 5.92 2.60 -10.52
C ALA A 136 6.34 4.03 -10.16
N SER A 137 6.08 4.47 -8.92
CA SER A 137 6.28 5.85 -8.46
C SER A 137 7.37 6.01 -7.40
N GLY A 138 7.89 4.91 -6.87
CA GLY A 138 8.91 4.92 -5.82
C GLY A 138 8.37 5.17 -4.40
N THR A 139 7.06 5.32 -4.24
CA THR A 139 6.39 5.52 -2.95
C THR A 139 4.96 4.98 -3.02
N ILE A 140 4.28 4.89 -1.88
CA ILE A 140 2.83 4.67 -1.81
C ILE A 140 2.19 5.84 -1.07
N ALA A 141 0.85 5.91 -1.13
CA ALA A 141 0.10 6.91 -0.38
C ALA A 141 0.37 6.72 1.13
N PRO A 142 0.75 7.77 1.86
CA PRO A 142 0.97 7.64 3.28
C PRO A 142 -0.41 7.54 3.98
N ILE A 143 -0.67 6.44 4.68
CA ILE A 143 -1.98 6.13 5.29
C ILE A 143 -1.88 6.23 6.81
N GLN A 144 -2.69 7.13 7.39
CA GLN A 144 -2.87 7.18 8.84
C GLN A 144 -4.14 6.41 9.24
N LYS A 145 -3.98 5.32 10.00
CA LYS A 145 -5.10 4.65 10.66
C LYS A 145 -5.49 5.44 11.91
N SER A 146 -6.78 5.75 12.05
CA SER A 146 -7.34 6.42 13.21
C SER A 146 -8.52 5.62 13.76
N GLN A 147 -8.57 5.42 15.07
CA GLN A 147 -9.77 4.90 15.74
C GLN A 147 -10.66 6.08 16.12
N PHE A 148 -11.93 6.03 15.75
CA PHE A 148 -12.90 7.09 16.05
C PHE A 148 -13.78 6.69 17.22
N GLN A 149 -14.01 7.61 18.15
CA GLN A 149 -15.07 7.44 19.13
C GLN A 149 -16.41 7.95 18.56
N ALA A 150 -17.50 7.32 18.95
CA ALA A 150 -18.83 7.82 18.64
C ALA A 150 -18.97 9.25 19.18
N ASN A 151 -19.48 10.18 18.35
CA ASN A 151 -19.70 11.61 18.62
C ASN A 151 -18.54 12.59 18.32
N GLU A 152 -17.37 12.13 17.91
CA GLU A 152 -16.26 13.04 17.54
C GLU A 152 -16.38 13.60 16.11
N THR A 153 -17.33 13.09 15.32
CA THR A 153 -17.50 13.43 13.92
C THR A 153 -18.96 13.59 13.54
N ARG A 154 -19.21 14.41 12.51
CA ARG A 154 -20.52 14.57 11.91
C ARG A 154 -20.41 14.45 10.39
N CYS A 155 -21.01 13.39 9.85
CA CYS A 155 -21.18 13.24 8.42
C CYS A 155 -22.28 14.19 7.91
N TYR A 156 -22.07 14.79 6.75
CA TYR A 156 -23.05 15.61 6.05
C TYR A 156 -23.10 15.29 4.56
N LYS A 157 -24.24 15.58 3.93
CA LYS A 157 -24.42 15.39 2.49
C LYS A 157 -23.73 16.52 1.74
N LEU A 158 -22.89 16.18 0.77
CA LEU A 158 -22.32 17.17 -0.15
C LEU A 158 -23.38 17.61 -1.17
N ASP A 159 -23.36 18.89 -1.53
CA ASP A 159 -24.17 19.40 -2.66
C ASP A 159 -23.78 18.71 -3.96
N GLN A 160 -22.47 18.54 -4.17
CA GLN A 160 -21.90 17.79 -5.28
C GLN A 160 -20.61 17.09 -4.85
N VAL A 161 -20.46 15.81 -5.22
CA VAL A 161 -19.18 15.10 -5.07
C VAL A 161 -18.17 15.71 -6.06
N PRO A 162 -16.94 16.04 -5.62
CA PRO A 162 -15.91 16.58 -6.51
C PRO A 162 -15.72 15.71 -7.75
N ARG A 163 -15.77 16.33 -8.94
CA ARG A 163 -15.74 15.61 -10.23
C ARG A 163 -14.48 14.75 -10.38
N LEU A 164 -13.34 15.26 -9.90
CA LEU A 164 -12.06 14.54 -9.92
C LEU A 164 -12.16 13.24 -9.11
N LEU A 165 -12.62 13.32 -7.86
CA LEU A 165 -12.80 12.15 -6.99
C LEU A 165 -13.81 11.16 -7.57
N ALA A 166 -14.97 11.65 -8.05
CA ALA A 166 -15.99 10.78 -8.64
C ALA A 166 -15.47 10.05 -9.89
N LYS A 167 -14.67 10.71 -10.74
CA LYS A 167 -14.05 10.10 -11.92
C LYS A 167 -13.00 9.07 -11.51
N ALA A 168 -12.17 9.39 -10.51
CA ALA A 168 -11.15 8.49 -9.99
C ALA A 168 -11.78 7.21 -9.41
N LEU A 169 -12.77 7.34 -8.52
CA LEU A 169 -13.50 6.21 -7.94
C LEU A 169 -14.15 5.31 -9.00
N LYS A 170 -14.80 5.90 -10.03
CA LYS A 170 -15.39 5.12 -11.12
C LYS A 170 -14.36 4.36 -11.95
N LYS A 171 -13.14 4.89 -12.07
CA LYS A 171 -12.04 4.24 -12.79
C LYS A 171 -11.40 3.12 -11.95
N THR A 172 -11.22 3.33 -10.64
CA THR A 172 -10.43 2.45 -9.78
C THR A 172 -11.23 1.28 -9.19
N LEU A 173 -12.42 1.55 -8.63
CA LEU A 173 -13.22 0.55 -7.92
C LEU A 173 -13.65 -0.69 -8.73
N PRO A 174 -13.82 -0.64 -10.07
CA PRO A 174 -14.02 -1.85 -10.85
C PRO A 174 -12.88 -2.88 -10.71
N GLY A 175 -11.64 -2.42 -10.55
CA GLY A 175 -10.45 -3.26 -10.38
C GLY A 175 -10.34 -3.91 -8.99
N ILE A 176 -10.88 -3.26 -7.96
CA ILE A 176 -10.88 -3.77 -6.58
C ILE A 176 -12.12 -4.64 -6.39
N ARG A 177 -12.03 -5.90 -6.81
CA ARG A 177 -13.19 -6.78 -7.07
C ARG A 177 -14.09 -7.05 -5.86
N THR A 178 -13.58 -6.89 -4.64
CA THR A 178 -14.31 -7.18 -3.41
C THR A 178 -15.16 -6.00 -2.93
N VAL A 179 -14.85 -4.77 -3.34
CA VAL A 179 -15.70 -3.60 -3.07
C VAL A 179 -17.01 -3.72 -3.85
N GLU A 180 -18.15 -3.71 -3.17
CA GLU A 180 -19.47 -3.83 -3.77
C GLU A 180 -20.14 -2.47 -4.00
N VAL A 181 -19.94 -1.53 -3.10
CA VAL A 181 -20.55 -0.21 -3.16
C VAL A 181 -19.63 0.84 -2.56
N ALA A 182 -19.71 2.07 -3.06
CA ALA A 182 -19.05 3.21 -2.42
C ALA A 182 -19.97 4.42 -2.34
N TYR A 183 -19.85 5.15 -1.23
CA TYR A 183 -20.54 6.40 -0.97
C TYR A 183 -19.52 7.51 -0.69
N VAL A 184 -19.89 8.75 -0.98
CA VAL A 184 -19.10 9.93 -0.61
C VAL A 184 -19.97 10.89 0.19
N ALA A 185 -19.41 11.39 1.28
CA ALA A 185 -20.01 12.41 2.15
C ALA A 185 -18.96 13.46 2.51
N GLY A 186 -19.40 14.55 3.14
CA GLY A 186 -18.50 15.42 3.88
C GLY A 186 -18.40 14.94 5.33
N LEU A 187 -17.24 15.15 5.94
CA LEU A 187 -16.96 14.85 7.33
C LEU A 187 -16.52 16.13 8.03
N LYS A 188 -17.22 16.47 9.10
CA LYS A 188 -16.83 17.54 10.01
C LYS A 188 -16.36 16.94 11.31
N TRP A 189 -15.17 17.36 11.74
CA TRP A 189 -14.59 16.96 13.00
C TRP A 189 -15.10 17.87 14.12
N GLN A 190 -15.39 17.28 15.28
CA GLN A 190 -15.67 18.03 16.52
C GLN A 190 -14.37 18.42 17.23
N ARG A 191 -13.34 18.80 16.46
CA ARG A 191 -12.02 19.21 16.92
C ARG A 191 -11.66 20.53 16.22
N PRO A 192 -11.34 21.62 16.95
CA PRO A 192 -11.14 22.94 16.36
C PRO A 192 -10.09 22.99 15.25
N ASP A 193 -9.02 22.20 15.39
CA ASP A 193 -7.86 22.26 14.50
C ASP A 193 -7.90 21.23 13.36
N HIS A 194 -8.98 20.46 13.25
CA HIS A 194 -9.07 19.42 12.22
C HIS A 194 -9.93 19.90 11.04
N PRO A 195 -9.36 19.97 9.82
CA PRO A 195 -10.09 20.46 8.66
C PRO A 195 -11.26 19.56 8.30
N ASP A 196 -12.32 20.15 7.75
CA ASP A 196 -13.39 19.42 7.09
C ASP A 196 -12.81 18.58 5.94
N SER A 197 -13.24 17.32 5.85
CA SER A 197 -12.72 16.36 4.89
C SER A 197 -13.83 15.72 4.06
N LEU A 198 -13.44 15.03 3.00
CA LEU A 198 -14.31 14.16 2.22
C LEU A 198 -14.22 12.75 2.80
N LEU A 199 -15.35 12.11 3.03
CA LEU A 199 -15.41 10.73 3.52
C LEU A 199 -15.82 9.79 2.39
N ILE A 200 -14.99 8.79 2.11
CA ILE A 200 -15.33 7.65 1.25
C ILE A 200 -15.73 6.49 2.15
N ALA A 201 -16.96 6.00 2.01
CA ALA A 201 -17.39 4.76 2.66
C ALA A 201 -17.44 3.63 1.64
N LEU A 202 -16.61 2.61 1.84
CA LEU A 202 -16.55 1.39 1.07
C LEU A 202 -17.41 0.31 1.73
N GLY A 203 -18.31 -0.29 0.97
CA GLY A 203 -19.07 -1.47 1.39
C GLY A 203 -18.53 -2.71 0.71
N GLY A 204 -18.12 -3.69 1.49
CA GLY A 204 -17.55 -4.96 1.07
C GLY A 204 -17.64 -6.00 2.18
N ASN A 205 -16.78 -7.00 2.14
CA ASN A 205 -16.69 -8.02 3.20
C ASN A 205 -15.76 -7.54 4.32
N ALA A 206 -16.17 -7.70 5.58
CA ALA A 206 -15.36 -7.36 6.75
C ALA A 206 -13.94 -7.96 6.70
N ASP A 207 -13.78 -9.20 6.24
CA ASP A 207 -12.47 -9.89 6.15
C ASP A 207 -11.54 -9.28 5.09
N LYS A 208 -12.05 -8.37 4.26
CA LYS A 208 -11.31 -7.65 3.20
C LYS A 208 -11.21 -6.16 3.46
N ALA A 209 -11.74 -5.66 4.58
CA ALA A 209 -11.85 -4.24 4.87
C ALA A 209 -10.51 -3.49 4.74
N GLU A 210 -9.44 -4.02 5.37
CA GLU A 210 -8.12 -3.40 5.31
C GLU A 210 -7.56 -3.37 3.89
N GLN A 211 -7.60 -4.50 3.19
CA GLN A 211 -7.11 -4.62 1.82
C GLN A 211 -7.85 -3.67 0.88
N GLU A 212 -9.17 -3.56 0.99
CA GLU A 212 -9.99 -2.68 0.16
C GLU A 212 -9.71 -1.21 0.39
N VAL A 213 -9.57 -0.80 1.66
CA VAL A 213 -9.21 0.58 2.02
C VAL A 213 -7.83 0.93 1.47
N ARG A 214 -6.83 0.08 1.69
CA ARG A 214 -5.45 0.34 1.22
C ARG A 214 -5.33 0.32 -0.29
N ALA A 215 -5.96 -0.63 -0.97
CA ALA A 215 -5.99 -0.68 -2.43
C ALA A 215 -6.67 0.57 -3.01
N THR A 216 -7.75 1.04 -2.39
CA THR A 216 -8.45 2.25 -2.85
C THR A 216 -7.63 3.51 -2.58
N ALA A 217 -7.03 3.63 -1.39
CA ALA A 217 -6.16 4.76 -1.04
C ALA A 217 -4.98 4.88 -2.01
N THR A 218 -4.31 3.75 -2.27
CA THR A 218 -3.21 3.65 -3.25
C THR A 218 -3.66 4.11 -4.63
N ALA A 219 -4.77 3.56 -5.13
CA ALA A 219 -5.26 3.87 -6.47
C ALA A 219 -5.78 5.31 -6.63
N LEU A 220 -6.15 5.99 -5.53
CA LEU A 220 -6.68 7.35 -5.55
C LEU A 220 -5.62 8.42 -5.24
N HIS A 221 -4.43 8.05 -4.76
CA HIS A 221 -3.43 8.97 -4.21
C HIS A 221 -3.21 10.23 -5.05
N LEU A 222 -2.86 10.06 -6.34
CA LEU A 222 -2.61 11.18 -7.26
C LEU A 222 -3.83 12.08 -7.49
N ALA A 223 -5.04 11.53 -7.39
CA ALA A 223 -6.27 12.31 -7.50
C ALA A 223 -6.57 13.06 -6.21
N VAL A 224 -6.25 12.46 -5.06
CA VAL A 224 -6.44 13.06 -3.72
C VAL A 224 -5.49 14.23 -3.51
N GLU A 225 -4.24 14.15 -3.97
CA GLU A 225 -3.25 15.24 -3.88
C GLU A 225 -3.69 16.53 -4.61
N GLN A 226 -4.61 16.42 -5.58
CA GLN A 226 -5.15 17.54 -6.34
C GLN A 226 -6.45 18.12 -5.72
N LEU A 227 -6.94 17.56 -4.62
CA LEU A 227 -8.12 18.05 -3.93
C LEU A 227 -7.73 19.14 -2.92
N ASP A 228 -8.66 20.05 -2.67
CA ASP A 228 -8.54 21.14 -1.70
C ASP A 228 -8.82 20.69 -0.24
N ARG A 229 -9.18 19.42 -0.05
CA ARG A 229 -9.60 18.85 1.23
C ARG A 229 -9.00 17.47 1.43
N PRO A 230 -8.68 17.09 2.69
CA PRO A 230 -8.30 15.73 3.02
C PRO A 230 -9.40 14.73 2.67
N VAL A 231 -9.01 13.48 2.46
CA VAL A 231 -9.92 12.37 2.19
C VAL A 231 -9.76 11.32 3.28
N ASP A 232 -10.83 11.11 4.03
CA ASP A 232 -10.97 10.02 4.99
C ASP A 232 -11.66 8.83 4.34
N MET A 233 -11.35 7.64 4.85
CA MET A 233 -11.89 6.38 4.35
C MET A 233 -12.40 5.51 5.49
N VAL A 234 -13.59 4.94 5.30
CA VAL A 234 -14.17 3.95 6.20
C VAL A 234 -14.67 2.76 5.39
N HIS A 235 -14.62 1.59 6.00
CA HIS A 235 -15.21 0.38 5.46
C HIS A 235 -16.41 -0.05 6.31
N PHE A 236 -17.45 -0.61 5.70
CA PHE A 236 -18.55 -1.25 6.39
C PHE A 236 -18.88 -2.60 5.78
N ASP A 237 -19.31 -3.54 6.61
CA ASP A 237 -19.69 -4.88 6.19
C ASP A 237 -21.07 -4.86 5.52
N MET A 238 -21.14 -5.33 4.27
CA MET A 238 -22.37 -5.46 3.49
C MET A 238 -23.31 -6.56 4.02
N SER A 239 -22.81 -7.48 4.85
CA SER A 239 -23.65 -8.48 5.55
C SER A 239 -24.46 -7.86 6.69
N GLN A 240 -24.05 -6.67 7.17
CA GLN A 240 -24.67 -5.95 8.27
C GLN A 240 -25.58 -4.83 7.77
N ALA A 241 -26.33 -4.23 8.69
CA ALA A 241 -27.11 -3.05 8.39
C ALA A 241 -26.19 -1.91 7.92
N GLN A 242 -26.56 -1.29 6.79
CA GLN A 242 -25.88 -0.11 6.28
C GLN A 242 -25.75 0.97 7.37
N PRO A 243 -24.59 1.65 7.49
CA PRO A 243 -24.39 2.71 8.47
C PRO A 243 -25.52 3.74 8.48
N GLU A 244 -26.03 4.06 9.67
CA GLU A 244 -27.20 4.91 9.86
C GLU A 244 -27.05 6.27 9.16
N TRP A 245 -25.85 6.87 9.22
CA TRP A 245 -25.57 8.17 8.60
C TRP A 245 -25.72 8.14 7.08
N ILE A 246 -25.42 7.02 6.40
CA ILE A 246 -25.62 6.88 4.95
C ILE A 246 -27.12 6.88 4.64
N ARG A 247 -27.90 6.13 5.43
CA ARG A 247 -29.37 6.04 5.29
C ARG A 247 -30.05 7.37 5.60
N ARG A 248 -29.71 8.00 6.74
CA ARG A 248 -30.28 9.26 7.22
C ARG A 248 -30.01 10.43 6.27
N LEU A 249 -28.82 10.48 5.68
CA LEU A 249 -28.46 11.51 4.69
C LEU A 249 -29.03 11.21 3.28
N GLY A 250 -29.59 10.02 3.05
CA GLY A 250 -30.10 9.60 1.76
C GLY A 250 -29.04 9.69 0.67
N LEU A 251 -27.82 9.20 0.95
CA LEU A 251 -26.71 9.25 -0.01
C LEU A 251 -26.97 8.26 -1.14
N LYS A 252 -26.67 8.70 -2.37
CA LYS A 252 -26.65 7.82 -3.53
C LYS A 252 -25.23 7.25 -3.70
N PRO A 253 -25.09 5.97 -4.08
CA PRO A 253 -23.78 5.39 -4.30
C PRO A 253 -23.08 6.09 -5.48
N VAL A 254 -21.80 6.42 -5.31
CA VAL A 254 -20.94 6.89 -6.41
C VAL A 254 -20.45 5.72 -7.26
N TYR A 255 -20.43 4.53 -6.67
CA TYR A 255 -20.11 3.26 -7.31
C TYR A 255 -21.00 2.17 -6.74
N ARG A 256 -21.46 1.27 -7.61
CA ARG A 256 -22.06 -0.01 -7.25
C ARG A 256 -21.59 -1.04 -8.25
N ARG A 257 -21.03 -2.14 -7.76
CA ARG A 257 -20.64 -3.28 -8.58
C ARG A 257 -21.88 -3.81 -9.28
N ARG A 258 -21.80 -3.89 -10.60
CA ARG A 258 -22.75 -4.69 -11.36
C ARG A 258 -22.24 -6.11 -11.28
N LEU A 259 -22.97 -6.99 -10.59
CA LEU A 259 -22.74 -8.42 -10.77
C LEU A 259 -22.95 -8.70 -12.26
N GLY A 260 -21.90 -9.20 -12.93
CA GLY A 260 -22.07 -9.73 -14.28
C GLY A 260 -23.15 -10.81 -14.25
N GLN A 261 -23.90 -10.97 -15.34
CA GLN A 261 -24.73 -12.17 -15.48
C GLN A 261 -23.86 -13.39 -15.16
N PRO A 262 -24.34 -14.36 -14.36
CA PRO A 262 -23.61 -15.60 -14.18
C PRO A 262 -23.28 -16.12 -15.57
N MET A 263 -21.99 -16.39 -15.83
CA MET A 263 -21.63 -17.04 -17.09
C MET A 263 -22.49 -18.28 -17.20
N SER A 264 -23.26 -18.37 -18.29
CA SER A 264 -23.93 -19.61 -18.67
C SER A 264 -22.89 -20.71 -18.53
N VAL A 265 -23.15 -21.68 -17.66
CA VAL A 265 -22.31 -22.87 -17.53
C VAL A 265 -22.24 -23.44 -18.93
N SER A 266 -21.10 -23.20 -19.58
CA SER A 266 -20.87 -23.70 -20.91
C SER A 266 -20.92 -25.21 -20.81
N LYS A 267 -21.92 -25.80 -21.44
CA LYS A 267 -22.02 -27.25 -21.62
C LYS A 267 -20.87 -27.68 -22.52
N TYR A 268 -19.69 -27.85 -21.94
CA TYR A 268 -18.63 -28.65 -22.52
C TYR A 268 -18.30 -29.75 -21.51
N ASN A 269 -18.92 -30.90 -21.78
CA ASN A 269 -18.56 -32.29 -21.46
C ASN A 269 -17.84 -32.57 -20.14
#